data_AF-A0A559NML5-F1
#
_entry.id   AF-A0A559NML5-F1
#
_cell.length_a   1.000
_cell.length_b   1.000
_cell.length_c   1.000
_cell.angle_alpha   90.00
_cell.angle_beta   90.00
_cell.angle_gamma   90.00
#
_symmetry.space_group_name_H-M   'P 1'
#
loop_
_entity.id
_entity.type
_entity.pdbx_description
1 polymer ?
#
loop_
_entity_poly.entity_id
_entity_poly.type
_entity_poly.pdbx_seq_one_letter_code
_entity_poly.pdbx_strand_id
1 'polypeptide(L)'
;MKQILILIFAICLFSNCSKDDSNNDVNIRLSNVTDMDFKNIIVNTTNYGNLKSNQVSEYKNFNKAYRYAYVELNIGEETYTIQPIDYVGETPLTNGNYTYQLDLVSYNEGFLDLTITLIEE
;
A
#
# COMPACT_ATOMS: atom_id res chain seq x y z
N MET A 1 2.73 -56.85 16.29
CA MET A 1 4.18 -56.54 16.38
C MET A 1 4.34 -55.11 15.87
N LYS A 2 4.46 -54.15 16.80
CA LYS A 2 5.69 -53.37 17.08
C LYS A 2 6.11 -52.52 15.86
N GLN A 3 5.73 -51.25 15.83
CA GLN A 3 6.41 -50.09 16.45
C GLN A 3 7.37 -49.41 15.46
N ILE A 4 7.11 -48.12 15.22
CA ILE A 4 8.08 -47.05 14.92
C ILE A 4 8.57 -46.93 13.47
N LEU A 5 8.07 -45.91 12.75
CA LEU A 5 8.88 -44.74 12.41
C LEU A 5 7.97 -43.53 12.09
N ILE A 6 7.66 -42.80 13.15
CA ILE A 6 7.29 -41.38 13.13
C ILE A 6 8.45 -40.60 12.48
N LEU A 7 8.17 -39.41 11.91
CA LEU A 7 9.08 -38.24 11.84
C LEU A 7 9.57 -37.74 10.46
N ILE A 8 8.69 -37.46 9.48
CA ILE A 8 8.99 -36.45 8.41
C ILE A 8 7.75 -35.60 8.06
N PHE A 9 7.00 -35.16 9.09
CA PHE A 9 6.01 -34.07 8.96
C PHE A 9 6.49 -32.84 9.73
N ALA A 10 7.79 -32.59 9.68
CA ALA A 10 8.47 -31.52 10.41
C ALA A 10 9.48 -30.85 9.49
N ILE A 11 9.01 -30.31 8.36
CA ILE A 11 9.69 -29.14 7.79
C ILE A 11 8.87 -27.96 8.24
N CYS A 12 9.36 -27.42 9.35
CA CYS A 12 8.91 -26.23 10.02
C CYS A 12 8.59 -25.15 9.00
N LEU A 13 7.33 -24.76 9.03
CA LEU A 13 6.85 -23.42 8.77
C LEU A 13 7.77 -22.43 9.51
N PHE A 14 8.84 -21.98 8.86
CA PHE A 14 9.46 -20.71 9.20
C PHE A 14 8.60 -19.61 8.57
N SER A 15 7.35 -19.53 9.01
CA SER A 15 6.63 -18.27 9.01
C SER A 15 7.43 -17.39 9.97
N ASN A 16 8.31 -16.57 9.40
CA ASN A 16 8.99 -15.49 10.12
C ASN A 16 7.89 -14.51 10.56
N CYS A 17 7.21 -14.85 11.65
CA CYS A 17 6.27 -13.99 12.32
C CYS A 17 7.11 -13.09 13.21
N SER A 18 7.66 -12.03 12.60
CA SER A 18 8.19 -10.89 13.36
C SER A 18 7.00 -10.17 13.98
N LYS A 19 6.58 -10.64 15.16
CA LYS A 19 5.88 -9.84 16.17
C LYS A 19 6.95 -9.05 16.94
N ASP A 20 6.78 -7.81 17.39
CA ASP A 20 5.71 -6.81 17.29
C ASP A 20 6.35 -5.61 17.99
N ASP A 21 6.98 -4.69 17.25
CA ASP A 21 7.60 -3.50 17.85
C ASP A 21 6.52 -2.43 18.02
N SER A 22 5.72 -2.59 19.07
CA SER A 22 5.01 -1.52 19.76
C SER A 22 4.38 -0.45 18.85
N ASN A 23 3.30 -0.78 18.12
CA ASN A 23 2.15 0.06 17.73
C ASN A 23 2.32 1.60 17.57
N ASN A 24 3.49 2.06 17.14
CA ASN A 24 3.84 3.48 17.03
C ASN A 24 4.04 3.94 15.59
N ASP A 25 3.65 3.09 14.66
CA ASP A 25 3.76 3.37 13.24
C ASP A 25 2.38 3.66 12.65
N VAL A 26 2.38 4.48 11.61
CA VAL A 26 1.24 4.66 10.74
C VAL A 26 1.26 3.53 9.72
N ASN A 27 0.22 2.71 9.73
CA ASN A 27 0.04 1.63 8.78
C ASN A 27 -0.77 2.14 7.60
N ILE A 28 -0.17 2.11 6.41
CA ILE A 28 -0.83 2.53 5.17
C ILE A 28 -0.98 1.32 4.27
N ARG A 29 -2.19 1.10 3.75
CA ARG A 29 -2.42 0.24 2.58
C ARG A 29 -2.98 1.07 1.44
N LEU A 30 -2.93 0.52 0.24
CA LEU A 30 -3.48 1.17 -0.95
C LEU A 30 -4.74 0.45 -1.39
N SER A 31 -5.71 1.20 -1.89
CA SER A 31 -6.88 0.67 -2.58
C SER A 31 -6.92 1.24 -3.99
N ASN A 32 -6.84 0.37 -5.00
CA ASN A 32 -7.12 0.75 -6.38
C ASN A 32 -8.62 0.63 -6.62
N VAL A 33 -9.34 1.73 -6.73
CA VAL A 33 -10.80 1.73 -6.96
C VAL A 33 -11.18 1.86 -8.43
N THR A 34 -10.21 1.71 -9.33
CA THR A 34 -10.40 1.85 -10.77
C THR A 34 -10.59 0.50 -11.45
N ASP A 35 -11.06 0.55 -12.70
CA ASP A 35 -11.16 -0.62 -13.60
C ASP A 35 -9.83 -0.96 -14.29
N MET A 36 -8.73 -0.33 -13.91
CA MET A 36 -7.41 -0.52 -14.53
C MET A 36 -6.41 -1.14 -13.55
N ASP A 37 -5.44 -1.87 -14.10
CA ASP A 37 -4.33 -2.43 -13.32
C ASP A 37 -3.26 -1.38 -13.07
N PHE A 38 -2.85 -1.23 -11.81
CA PHE A 38 -1.70 -0.42 -11.43
C PHE A 38 -0.47 -1.29 -11.27
N LYS A 39 0.67 -0.84 -11.82
CA LYS A 39 1.94 -1.54 -11.73
C LYS A 39 3.03 -0.66 -11.14
N ASN A 40 4.04 -1.30 -10.56
CA ASN A 40 5.24 -0.64 -10.02
C ASN A 40 4.92 0.54 -9.09
N ILE A 41 3.93 0.39 -8.22
CA ILE A 41 3.44 1.47 -7.37
C ILE A 41 4.50 1.80 -6.31
N ILE A 42 4.90 3.07 -6.25
CA ILE A 42 5.80 3.61 -5.25
C ILE A 42 5.06 4.73 -4.52
N VAL A 43 5.03 4.65 -3.18
CA VAL A 43 4.51 5.72 -2.32
C VAL A 43 5.64 6.25 -1.45
N ASN A 44 5.94 7.54 -1.60
CA ASN A 44 7.19 8.14 -1.13
C ASN A 44 8.41 7.35 -1.63
N THR A 45 9.00 6.51 -0.78
CA THR A 45 10.13 5.62 -1.12
C THR A 45 9.78 4.13 -0.97
N THR A 46 8.52 3.82 -0.67
CA THR A 46 8.05 2.47 -0.37
C THR A 46 7.37 1.86 -1.58
N ASN A 47 7.90 0.73 -2.07
CA ASN A 47 7.35 -0.01 -3.19
C ASN A 47 6.18 -0.90 -2.73
N TYR A 48 5.00 -0.77 -3.33
CA TYR A 48 3.80 -1.58 -3.10
C TYR A 48 3.56 -2.67 -4.15
N GLY A 49 4.36 -2.70 -5.21
CA GLY A 49 4.26 -3.68 -6.28
C GLY A 49 3.10 -3.35 -7.21
N ASN A 50 2.30 -4.36 -7.54
CA ASN A 50 1.20 -4.23 -8.48
C ASN A 50 -0.13 -4.41 -7.74
N LEU A 51 -1.15 -3.67 -8.17
CA LEU A 51 -2.52 -3.86 -7.73
C LEU A 51 -3.42 -4.02 -8.94
N LYS A 52 -4.19 -5.11 -8.95
CA LYS A 52 -5.25 -5.27 -9.93
C LYS A 52 -6.35 -4.24 -9.72
N SER A 53 -7.17 -4.07 -10.74
CA SER A 53 -8.44 -3.35 -10.63
C SER A 53 -9.20 -3.78 -9.37
N ASN A 54 -9.75 -2.81 -8.65
CA ASN A 54 -10.57 -3.02 -7.44
C ASN A 54 -9.85 -3.78 -6.31
N GLN A 55 -8.52 -3.85 -6.31
CA GLN A 55 -7.73 -4.58 -5.32
C GLN A 55 -7.17 -3.65 -4.22
N VAL A 56 -7.09 -4.20 -3.01
CA VAL A 56 -6.43 -3.59 -1.86
C VAL A 56 -5.08 -4.28 -1.58
N SER A 57 -4.06 -3.52 -1.18
CA SER A 57 -2.76 -4.07 -0.78
C SER A 57 -2.73 -4.54 0.68
N GLU A 58 -1.68 -5.28 1.03
CA GLU A 58 -1.25 -5.40 2.43
C GLU A 58 -0.82 -4.03 2.99
N TYR A 59 -0.89 -3.88 4.30
CA TYR A 59 -0.35 -2.70 4.98
C TYR A 59 1.17 -2.65 4.94
N LYS A 60 1.70 -1.43 4.97
CA LYS A 60 3.11 -1.14 5.21
C LYS A 60 3.24 -0.08 6.30
N ASN A 61 4.27 -0.23 7.12
CA ASN A 61 4.55 0.67 8.24
C ASN A 61 5.30 1.92 7.77
N PHE A 62 4.91 3.06 8.33
CA PHE A 62 5.57 4.35 8.16
C PHE A 62 5.75 5.00 9.53
N ASN A 63 6.96 5.44 9.83
CA ASN A 63 7.23 6.24 11.04
C ASN A 63 6.48 7.59 11.02
N LYS A 64 6.14 8.07 9.82
CA LYS A 64 5.43 9.34 9.60
C LYS A 64 4.71 9.32 8.25
N ALA A 65 3.43 9.69 8.24
CA ALA A 65 2.64 9.85 7.03
C ALA A 65 1.66 11.03 7.17
N TYR A 66 1.06 11.46 6.06
CA TYR A 66 0.12 12.57 5.99
C TYR A 66 -1.14 12.17 5.23
N ARG A 67 -2.09 13.09 5.03
CA ARG A 67 -3.33 12.81 4.31
C ARG A 67 -3.14 12.55 2.80
N TYR A 68 -2.00 12.95 2.26
CA TYR A 68 -1.56 12.68 0.91
C TYR A 68 -0.07 12.31 0.92
N ALA A 69 0.43 11.75 -0.17
CA ALA A 69 1.82 11.33 -0.32
C ALA A 69 2.28 11.51 -1.76
N TYR A 70 3.59 11.44 -1.97
CA TYR A 70 4.11 11.16 -3.31
C TYR A 70 3.61 9.79 -3.74
N VAL A 71 3.09 9.68 -4.95
CA VAL A 71 2.71 8.40 -5.57
C VAL A 71 3.24 8.39 -7.00
N GLU A 72 3.87 7.30 -7.40
CA GLU A 72 4.21 7.01 -8.79
C GLU A 72 3.72 5.60 -9.12
N LEU A 73 3.10 5.43 -10.29
CA LEU A 73 2.67 4.12 -10.77
C LEU A 73 2.59 4.09 -12.28
N ASN A 74 2.52 2.88 -12.83
CA ASN A 74 2.29 2.66 -14.26
C ASN A 74 0.87 2.14 -14.53
N ILE A 75 0.28 2.67 -15.60
CA ILE A 75 -0.96 2.14 -16.21
C ILE A 75 -0.66 1.92 -17.68
N GLY A 76 -0.64 0.65 -18.10
CA GLY A 76 -0.11 0.31 -19.42
C GLY A 76 1.37 0.67 -19.53
N GLU A 77 1.71 1.54 -20.49
CA GLU A 77 3.07 2.05 -20.74
C GLU A 77 3.28 3.45 -20.14
N GLU A 78 2.22 4.09 -19.65
CA GLU A 78 2.26 5.45 -19.13
C GLU A 78 2.59 5.48 -17.64
N THR A 79 3.26 6.55 -17.21
CA THR A 79 3.59 6.79 -15.79
C THR A 79 2.73 7.92 -15.26
N TYR A 80 2.05 7.67 -14.15
CA TYR A 80 1.23 8.64 -13.44
C TYR A 80 1.87 9.00 -12.12
N THR A 81 1.81 10.27 -11.76
CA THR A 81 2.43 10.77 -10.53
C THR A 81 1.50 11.72 -9.77
N ILE A 82 1.53 11.60 -8.44
CA ILE A 82 1.08 12.64 -7.51
C ILE A 82 2.33 13.19 -6.85
N GLN A 83 2.61 14.47 -7.03
CA GLN A 83 3.79 15.13 -6.46
C GLN A 83 3.37 16.31 -5.58
N PRO A 84 3.31 16.13 -4.25
CA PRO A 84 3.13 17.24 -3.34
C PRO A 84 4.28 18.25 -3.42
N ILE A 85 3.97 19.54 -3.38
CA ILE A 85 4.98 20.61 -3.34
C ILE A 85 5.71 20.58 -2.00
N ASP A 86 4.95 20.56 -0.90
CA ASP A 86 5.45 20.37 0.46
C ASP A 86 4.35 19.82 1.40
N TYR A 87 4.73 19.59 2.66
CA TYR A 87 3.85 19.21 3.77
C TYR A 87 3.81 20.30 4.85
N VAL A 88 4.12 21.56 4.51
CA VAL A 88 4.18 22.65 5.48
C VAL A 88 2.76 23.00 5.93
N GLY A 89 2.52 22.98 7.24
CA GLY A 89 1.19 23.20 7.83
C GLY A 89 0.34 21.95 7.95
N GLU A 90 0.77 20.83 7.35
CA GLU A 90 0.11 19.54 7.55
C GLU A 90 0.39 18.95 8.94
N THR A 91 -0.62 18.29 9.49
CA THR A 91 -0.48 17.52 10.72
C THR A 91 -0.19 16.05 10.36
N PRO A 92 0.88 15.44 10.91
CA PRO A 92 1.13 14.01 10.70
C PRO A 92 -0.04 13.16 11.19
N LEU A 93 -0.32 12.07 10.49
CA LEU A 93 -1.30 11.08 10.94
C LEU A 93 -0.87 10.53 12.30
N THR A 94 -1.84 10.29 13.17
CA THR A 94 -1.62 9.55 14.41
C THR A 94 -1.37 8.08 14.10
N ASN A 95 -0.84 7.34 15.06
CA ASN A 95 -0.61 5.90 14.91
C ASN A 95 -1.95 5.19 14.69
N GLY A 96 -2.00 4.29 13.72
CA GLY A 96 -3.25 3.65 13.30
C GLY A 96 -3.16 3.06 11.90
N ASN A 97 -4.28 2.48 11.45
CA ASN A 97 -4.42 1.91 10.12
C ASN A 97 -5.20 2.88 9.24
N TYR A 98 -4.68 3.11 8.04
CA TYR A 98 -5.29 4.00 7.06
C TYR A 98 -5.19 3.42 5.66
N THR A 99 -6.12 3.82 4.81
CA THR A 99 -6.12 3.45 3.40
C THR A 99 -5.93 4.69 2.54
N TYR A 100 -4.90 4.68 1.70
CA TYR A 100 -4.82 5.59 0.56
C TYR A 100 -5.60 4.99 -0.60
N GLN A 101 -6.79 5.53 -0.83
CA GLN A 101 -7.59 5.21 -1.99
C GLN A 101 -7.03 5.96 -3.20
N LEU A 102 -6.60 5.21 -4.22
CA LEU A 102 -6.09 5.72 -5.48
C LEU A 102 -7.17 5.58 -6.55
N ASP A 103 -7.45 6.70 -7.22
CA ASP A 103 -8.51 6.80 -8.23
C ASP A 103 -8.03 7.64 -9.43
N LEU A 104 -8.75 7.55 -10.54
CA LEU A 104 -8.50 8.34 -11.75
C LEU A 104 -9.70 9.21 -12.07
N VAL A 105 -9.48 10.52 -11.99
CA VAL A 105 -10.51 11.50 -12.31
C VAL A 105 -10.26 12.04 -13.70
N SER A 106 -11.29 11.97 -14.56
CA SER A 106 -11.25 12.64 -15.85
C SER A 106 -11.70 14.09 -15.70
N TYR A 107 -10.88 15.01 -16.19
CA TYR A 107 -11.31 16.38 -16.44
C TYR A 107 -11.74 16.54 -17.90
N ASN A 108 -12.45 17.64 -18.21
CA ASN A 108 -12.91 17.93 -19.56
C ASN A 108 -11.77 17.76 -20.58
N GLU A 109 -12.09 17.21 -21.75
CA GLU A 109 -11.15 16.87 -22.84
C GLU A 109 -10.33 15.58 -22.68
N GLY A 110 -10.69 14.70 -21.72
CA GLY A 110 -10.13 13.34 -21.66
C GLY A 110 -8.78 13.22 -20.97
N PHE A 111 -8.37 14.27 -20.24
CA PHE A 111 -7.21 14.20 -19.37
C PHE A 111 -7.55 13.42 -18.10
N LEU A 112 -6.76 12.38 -17.81
CA LEU A 112 -6.91 11.53 -16.64
C LEU A 112 -5.86 11.92 -15.59
N ASP A 113 -6.32 12.26 -14.39
CA ASP A 113 -5.46 12.56 -13.26
C ASP A 113 -5.53 11.48 -12.20
N LEU A 114 -4.36 11.07 -11.71
CA LEU A 114 -4.25 10.21 -10.53
C LEU A 114 -4.54 11.03 -9.27
N THR A 115 -5.46 10.53 -8.45
CA THR A 115 -5.87 11.18 -7.20
C THR A 115 -5.69 10.24 -6.01
N ILE A 116 -5.52 10.85 -4.84
CA ILE A 116 -5.35 10.15 -3.56
C ILE A 116 -6.37 10.70 -2.56
N THR A 117 -7.09 9.80 -1.89
CA THR A 117 -7.97 10.13 -0.78
C THR A 117 -7.61 9.26 0.42
N LEU A 118 -7.38 9.88 1.58
CA LEU A 118 -7.21 9.15 2.84
C LEU A 118 -8.58 8.69 3.36
N ILE A 119 -8.71 7.41 3.61
CA ILE A 119 -9.84 6.80 4.33
C ILE A 119 -9.32 6.35 5.69
N GLU A 120 -9.94 6.86 6.76
CA GLU A 120 -9.70 6.47 8.14
C GLU A 120 -10.55 5.23 8.47
N GLU A 121 -9.98 4.28 9.20
CA GLU A 121 -10.63 3.00 9.58
C GLU A 121 -11.06 2.95 11.05
#